data_AF-A0A9E4FVT3-F1
#
_entry.id   AF-A0A9E4FVT3-F1
#
_cell.length_a   1.000
_cell.length_b   1.000
_cell.length_c   1.000
_cell.angle_alpha   90.00
_cell.angle_beta   90.00
_cell.angle_gamma   90.00
#
_symmetry.space_group_name_H-M   'P 1'
#
loop_
_entity.id
_entity.type
_entity.pdbx_description
1 polymer ?
#
loop_
_entity_poly.entity_id
_entity_poly.type
_entity_poly.pdbx_seq_one_letter_code
_entity_poly.pdbx_strand_id
1 'polypeptide(L)' 'MRGENDAIVAAGAVVMERARVGNGEVWAGVPARLRGRMLPRHREMIRRGAESYAALAQRYMETELS' A
#
# COMPACT_ATOMS: atom_id res chain seq x y z
N MET A 1 13.00 -2.89 -5.89
CA MET A 1 11.87 -2.08 -6.40
C MET A 1 12.04 -0.67 -5.87
N ARG A 2 11.95 0.36 -6.72
CA ARG A 2 11.84 1.75 -6.27
C ARG A 2 10.38 2.14 -6.49
N GLY A 3 9.58 2.14 -5.43
CA GLY A 3 8.21 2.67 -5.47
C GLY A 3 8.28 4.19 -5.41
N GLU A 4 7.52 4.85 -6.27
CA GLU A 4 7.27 6.28 -6.15
C GLU A 4 6.09 6.52 -5.20
N ASN A 5 5.88 7.77 -4.75
CA ASN A 5 4.77 8.13 -3.87
C ASN A 5 3.43 7.68 -4.50
N ASP A 6 2.46 7.29 -3.67
CA ASP A 6 1.12 6.86 -4.09
C ASP A 6 1.09 5.71 -5.12
N ALA A 7 1.44 4.49 -4.74
CA ALA A 7 1.23 3.32 -5.60
C ALA A 7 0.54 2.19 -4.85
N ILE A 8 -0.19 1.33 -5.59
CA ILE A 8 -0.81 0.13 -5.05
C ILE A 8 -0.23 -1.10 -5.74
N VAL A 9 0.28 -2.02 -4.93
CA VAL A 9 0.55 -3.41 -5.33
C VAL A 9 -0.54 -4.27 -4.67
N ALA A 10 -1.38 -4.89 -5.49
CA ALA A 10 -2.49 -5.69 -4.99
C ALA A 10 -2.00 -6.95 -4.27
N ALA A 11 -2.83 -7.46 -3.35
CA ALA A 11 -2.57 -8.72 -2.66
C ALA A 11 -2.29 -9.85 -3.67
N GLY A 12 -1.27 -10.66 -3.38
CA GLY A 12 -0.86 -11.77 -4.23
C GLY A 12 -0.10 -11.38 -5.51
N ALA A 13 0.27 -10.11 -5.69
CA ALA A 13 1.07 -9.69 -6.84
C ALA A 13 2.57 -10.02 -6.66
N VAL A 14 3.23 -10.47 -7.74
CA VAL A 14 4.69 -10.70 -7.77
C VAL A 14 5.34 -9.64 -8.66
N VAL A 15 5.98 -8.66 -8.04
CA VAL A 15 6.72 -7.61 -8.74
C VAL A 15 8.11 -8.14 -9.10
N MET A 16 8.39 -8.21 -10.40
CA MET A 16 9.66 -8.72 -10.91
C MET A 16 10.83 -7.82 -10.50
N GLU A 17 12.03 -8.39 -10.43
CA GLU A 17 13.26 -7.62 -10.26
C GLU A 17 13.37 -6.52 -11.30
N ARG A 18 13.94 -5.37 -10.88
CA ARG A 18 14.11 -4.16 -11.70
C ARG A 18 12.81 -3.54 -12.25
N ALA A 19 11.63 -4.07 -11.92
CA ALA A 19 10.36 -3.41 -12.25
C ALA A 19 10.27 -2.05 -11.55
N ARG A 20 9.81 -1.04 -12.29
CA ARG A 20 9.50 0.31 -11.81
C ARG A 20 7.98 0.44 -11.70
N VAL A 21 7.50 0.64 -10.47
CA VAL A 21 6.11 0.98 -10.20
C VAL A 21 6.02 2.51 -10.07
N GLY A 22 5.35 3.14 -11.03
CA GLY A 22 5.25 4.59 -11.09
C GLY A 22 4.24 5.17 -10.10
N ASN A 23 4.33 6.49 -9.90
CA ASN A 23 3.38 7.23 -9.08
C ASN A 23 1.94 7.10 -9.61
N GLY A 24 1.00 6.88 -8.71
CA GLY A 24 -0.43 6.74 -8.96
C GLY A 24 -0.80 5.44 -9.66
N GLU A 25 0.07 4.43 -9.71
CA GLU A 25 -0.19 3.18 -10.44
C GLU A 25 -0.76 2.08 -9.54
N VAL A 26 -1.58 1.23 -10.13
CA VAL A 26 -2.12 0.02 -9.50
C VAL A 26 -1.59 -1.19 -10.27
N TRP A 27 -0.86 -2.07 -9.59
CA TRP A 27 -0.25 -3.27 -10.15
C TRP A 27 -0.84 -4.53 -9.51
N ALA A 28 -1.12 -5.56 -10.33
CA ALA A 28 -1.66 -6.83 -9.83
C ALA A 28 -1.25 -8.04 -10.69
N GLY A 29 -1.26 -9.22 -10.06
CA GLY A 29 -1.07 -10.53 -10.71
C GLY A 29 0.34 -11.11 -10.54
N VAL A 30 0.52 -12.32 -11.08
CA VAL A 30 1.79 -13.07 -11.07
C VAL A 30 2.11 -13.48 -12.51
N PRO A 31 3.07 -12.83 -13.19
CA PRO A 31 3.80 -11.65 -12.75
C PRO A 31 2.93 -10.38 -12.74
N ALA A 32 3.27 -9.42 -11.87
CA ALA A 32 2.52 -8.18 -11.73
C ALA A 32 2.54 -7.36 -13.03
N ARG A 33 1.40 -6.75 -13.35
CA ARG A 33 1.21 -5.85 -14.49
C ARG A 33 0.44 -4.61 -14.06
N LEU A 34 0.68 -3.49 -14.72
CA LEU A 34 -0.12 -2.28 -14.57
C LEU A 34 -1.59 -2.58 -14.92
N ARG A 35 -2.48 -2.39 -13.96
CA ARG A 35 -3.94 -2.55 -14.13
C ARG A 35 -4.67 -1.22 -14.27
N GLY A 36 -4.02 -0.12 -13.91
CA GLY A 36 -4.58 1.21 -14.09
C GLY A 36 -4.00 2.21 -13.11
N ARG A 37 -4.75 3.30 -12.90
CA ARG A 37 -4.38 4.38 -11.99
C ARG A 37 -5.13 4.29 -10.67
N MET A 38 -4.51 4.84 -9.63
CA MET A 38 -5.15 5.09 -8.36
C MET A 38 -6.30 6.08 -8.55
N LEU A 39 -7.37 5.83 -7.82
CA LEU A 39 -8.55 6.68 -7.76
C LEU A 39 -8.57 7.41 -6.42
N PRO A 40 -9.28 8.53 -6.29
CA PRO A 40 -9.35 9.27 -5.03
C PRO A 40 -9.74 8.40 -3.83
N ARG A 41 -10.70 7.46 -4.03
CA ARG A 41 -11.09 6.50 -3.00
C ARG A 41 -9.95 5.60 -2.50
N HIS A 42 -8.97 5.28 -3.36
CA HIS A 42 -7.85 4.43 -3.01
C HIS A 42 -6.89 5.18 -2.08
N ARG A 43 -6.63 6.46 -2.36
CA ARG A 43 -5.83 7.32 -1.48
C ARG A 43 -6.49 7.47 -0.11
N GLU A 44 -7.80 7.74 -0.10
CA GLU A 44 -8.56 7.87 1.14
C GLU A 44 -8.56 6.59 1.97
N MET A 45 -8.71 5.43 1.31
CA MET A 45 -8.62 4.12 1.98
C MET A 45 -7.25 3.90 2.62
N ILE A 46 -6.15 4.21 1.91
CA ILE A 46 -4.79 4.08 2.45
C ILE A 46 -4.58 5.01 3.63
N ARG A 47 -5.02 6.28 3.51
CA ARG A 47 -4.91 7.27 4.59
C ARG A 47 -5.63 6.81 5.86
N ARG A 48 -6.90 6.41 5.74
CA ARG A 48 -7.68 5.89 6.87
C ARG A 48 -7.09 4.63 7.46
N GLY A 49 -6.58 3.73 6.62
CA GLY A 49 -5.90 2.52 7.05
C GLY A 49 -4.67 2.84 7.90
N ALA A 50 -3.82 3.74 7.44
CA ALA A 50 -2.62 4.17 8.16
C ALA A 50 -2.96 4.80 9.53
N GLU A 51 -3.94 5.71 9.57
CA GLU A 51 -4.43 6.33 10.81
C GLU A 51 -4.96 5.28 11.80
N SER A 52 -5.75 4.33 11.31
CA SER A 52 -6.35 3.27 12.12
C SER A 52 -5.28 2.35 12.72
N TYR A 53 -4.30 1.92 11.92
CA TYR A 53 -3.22 1.06 12.39
C TYR A 53 -2.26 1.78 13.34
N ALA A 54 -1.99 3.07 13.12
CA ALA A 54 -1.18 3.85 14.05
C ALA A 54 -1.86 3.99 15.43
N ALA A 55 -3.16 4.30 15.44
CA ALA A 55 -3.94 4.37 16.68
C ALA A 55 -4.01 3.01 17.39
N LEU A 56 -4.17 1.91 16.63
CA LEU A 56 -4.19 0.57 17.18
C LEU A 56 -2.83 0.20 17.80
N ALA A 57 -1.72 0.51 17.12
CA ALA A 57 -0.38 0.27 17.62
C ALA A 57 -0.12 1.03 18.94
N GLN A 58 -0.55 2.29 19.05
CA GLN A 58 -0.45 3.08 20.28
C GLN A 58 -1.19 2.42 21.44
N ARG A 59 -2.43 1.97 21.22
CA ARG A 59 -3.23 1.29 22.25
C ARG A 59 -2.55 0.01 22.73
N TYR A 60 -2.00 -0.79 21.83
CA TYR A 60 -1.29 -2.02 22.22
C TYR A 60 -0.02 -1.72 23.00
N MET A 61 0.76 -0.69 22.61
CA MET A 61 1.94 -0.28 23.37
C MET A 61 1.56 0.20 24.78
N GLU A 62 0.48 0.96 24.94
CA GLU A 62 -0.01 1.42 26.25
C GLU A 62 -0.53 0.26 27.10
N THR A 63 -1.20 -0.72 26.49
CA THR A 63 -1.75 -1.89 27.19
C THR A 63 -0.65 -2.87 27.64
N GLU A 64 0.42 -3.04 26.86
CA GLU A 64 1.56 -3.87 27.27
C GLU A 64 2.44 -3.23 28.35
N LEU A 65 2.26 -1.92 28.61
CA LEU A 65 2.97 -1.16 29.65
C LEU A 65 2.16 -1.00 30.96
N SER A 66 0.93 -1.52 31.02
CA SER A 66 0.04 -1.47 32.20
C SER A 66 -0.13 -2.82 32.87
#